data_AF-A0A838ULW4-F1
#
_entry.id   AF-A0A838ULW4-F1
#
_cell.length_a   1.000
_cell.length_b   1.000
_cell.length_c   1.000
_cell.angle_alpha   90.00
_cell.angle_beta   90.00
_cell.angle_gamma   90.00
#
_symmetry.space_group_name_H-M   'P 1'
#
loop_
_entity.id
_entity.type
_entity.pdbx_description
1 polymer ?
#
loop_
_entity_poly.entity_id
_entity_poly.type
_entity_poly.pdbx_seq_one_letter_code
_entity_poly.pdbx_strand_id
1 'polypeptide(L)'
;MASQRTFFRTVIEIEVLSAVPFDPGSLDEIASDISDGECSGQWTVTKSEKVDGPTMAQLLMAQASSAEFFQLTDDGSDCDED
;
A
#
# COMPACT_ATOMS: atom_id res chain seq x y z
N MET A 1 -4.13 -18.18 16.84
CA MET A 1 -5.49 -17.56 16.76
C MET A 1 -5.31 -16.29 15.94
N ALA A 2 -6.29 -15.92 15.13
CA ALA A 2 -6.20 -14.68 14.33
C ALA A 2 -5.87 -13.48 15.22
N SER A 3 -4.99 -12.60 14.71
CA SER A 3 -4.56 -11.41 15.45
C SER A 3 -5.76 -10.58 15.90
N GLN A 4 -5.71 -10.10 17.14
CA GLN A 4 -6.71 -9.17 17.68
C GLN A 4 -6.35 -7.70 17.41
N ARG A 5 -5.19 -7.44 16.79
CA ARG A 5 -4.77 -6.08 16.42
C ARG A 5 -5.68 -5.53 15.32
N THR A 6 -5.94 -4.22 15.36
CA THR A 6 -6.67 -3.53 14.28
C THR A 6 -5.69 -3.05 13.23
N PHE A 7 -5.89 -3.47 11.99
CA PHE A 7 -5.13 -3.01 10.85
C PHE A 7 -5.97 -2.09 9.96
N PHE A 8 -5.29 -1.31 9.12
CA PHE A 8 -5.93 -0.34 8.26
C PHE A 8 -5.41 -0.50 6.83
N ARG A 9 -6.34 -0.49 5.88
CA ARG A 9 -6.03 -0.44 4.45
C ARG A 9 -6.49 0.89 3.90
N THR A 10 -5.55 1.61 3.30
CA THR A 10 -5.83 2.81 2.50
C THR A 10 -5.41 2.52 1.07
N VAL A 11 -6.29 2.79 0.11
CA VAL A 11 -5.97 2.78 -1.31
C VAL A 11 -6.04 4.21 -1.82
N ILE A 12 -4.97 4.64 -2.47
CA ILE A 12 -4.82 5.95 -3.06
C ILE A 12 -4.73 5.77 -4.56
N GLU A 13 -5.46 6.60 -5.30
CA GLU A 13 -5.32 6.74 -6.74
C GLU A 13 -4.60 8.07 -7.04
N ILE A 14 -3.61 8.03 -7.93
CA ILE A 14 -2.87 9.20 -8.39
C ILE A 14 -3.18 9.36 -9.88
N GLU A 15 -3.83 10.46 -10.22
CA GLU A 15 -4.03 10.89 -11.62
C GLU A 15 -2.89 11.82 -12.01
N VAL A 16 -2.23 11.50 -13.14
CA VAL A 16 -1.12 12.30 -13.69
C VAL A 16 -1.49 12.77 -15.09
N LEU A 17 -1.44 14.09 -15.30
CA LEU A 17 -1.59 14.74 -16.59
C LEU A 17 -0.22 15.15 -17.11
N SER A 18 0.12 14.68 -18.31
CA SER A 18 1.40 14.91 -18.98
C SER A 18 1.20 15.24 -20.47
N ALA A 19 2.18 15.91 -21.08
CA ALA A 19 2.16 16.24 -22.51
C ALA A 19 2.58 15.07 -23.41
N VAL A 20 3.22 14.04 -22.85
CA VAL A 20 3.73 12.85 -23.53
C VAL A 20 3.33 11.60 -22.73
N PRO A 21 3.33 10.39 -23.34
CA PRO A 21 3.05 9.15 -22.61
C PRO A 21 3.89 9.04 -21.33
N PHE A 22 3.22 8.79 -20.22
CA PHE A 22 3.83 8.72 -18.90
C PHE A 22 3.98 7.25 -18.46
N ASP A 23 5.19 6.86 -18.10
CA ASP A 23 5.54 5.48 -17.70
C ASP A 23 6.52 5.52 -16.51
N PRO A 24 6.02 5.77 -15.29
CA PRO A 24 6.85 5.90 -14.10
C PRO A 24 7.30 4.53 -13.58
N GLY A 25 8.55 4.43 -13.11
CA GLY A 25 9.10 3.23 -12.50
C GLY A 25 8.89 3.13 -11.00
N SER A 26 8.59 4.24 -10.31
CA SER A 26 8.41 4.27 -8.85
C SER A 26 7.51 5.42 -8.37
N LEU A 27 7.06 5.33 -7.11
CA LEU A 27 6.31 6.42 -6.46
C LEU A 27 7.16 7.68 -6.28
N ASP A 28 8.47 7.53 -6.05
CA ASP A 28 9.38 8.67 -5.90
C ASP A 28 9.54 9.43 -7.22
N GLU A 29 9.60 8.72 -8.34
CA GLU A 29 9.61 9.33 -9.68
C GLU A 29 8.29 10.08 -9.95
N ILE A 30 7.14 9.46 -9.67
CA ILE A 30 5.84 10.14 -9.78
C ILE A 30 5.82 11.43 -8.96
N ALA A 31 6.29 11.37 -7.71
CA ALA A 31 6.32 12.54 -6.83
C ALA A 31 7.26 13.64 -7.35
N SER A 32 8.44 13.27 -7.84
CA SER A 32 9.40 14.18 -8.45
C SER A 32 8.84 14.85 -9.71
N ASP A 33 8.21 14.08 -10.60
CA ASP A 33 7.67 14.58 -11.87
C ASP A 33 6.49 15.52 -11.68
N ILE A 34 5.69 15.32 -10.63
CA ILE A 34 4.59 16.22 -10.25
C ILE A 34 5.09 17.50 -9.57
N SER A 35 6.10 17.38 -8.69
CA SER A 35 6.51 18.50 -7.84
C SER A 35 7.47 19.45 -8.55
N ASP A 36 8.44 18.89 -9.27
CA ASP A 36 9.55 19.61 -9.88
C ASP A 36 9.64 19.41 -11.40
N GLY A 37 8.86 18.48 -11.96
CA GLY A 37 8.87 18.11 -13.37
C GLY A 37 7.77 18.76 -14.23
N GLU A 38 7.47 18.12 -15.36
CA GLU A 38 6.50 18.60 -16.36
C GLU A 38 5.11 17.97 -16.21
N CYS A 39 4.82 17.30 -15.10
CA CYS A 39 3.54 16.65 -14.85
C CYS A 39 2.67 17.44 -13.87
N SER A 40 1.35 17.38 -14.05
CA SER A 40 0.39 17.82 -13.04
C SER A 40 -0.23 16.59 -12.39
N GLY A 41 -0.25 16.56 -11.07
CA GLY A 41 -0.75 15.41 -10.31
C GLY A 41 -1.85 15.77 -9.34
N GLN A 42 -2.81 14.87 -9.21
CA GLN A 42 -3.84 14.90 -8.17
C GLN A 42 -3.94 13.52 -7.55
N TRP A 43 -4.03 13.45 -6.22
CA TRP A 43 -4.26 12.18 -5.52
C TRP A 43 -5.58 12.19 -4.76
N THR A 44 -6.24 11.04 -4.73
CA THR A 44 -7.48 10.86 -3.98
C THR A 44 -7.47 9.54 -3.21
N VAL A 45 -8.08 9.53 -2.03
CA VAL A 45 -8.29 8.30 -1.26
C VAL A 45 -9.54 7.61 -1.80
N THR A 46 -9.36 6.48 -2.48
CA THR A 46 -10.46 5.71 -3.07
C THR A 46 -10.99 4.64 -2.13
N LYS A 47 -10.19 4.22 -1.14
CA LYS A 47 -10.61 3.28 -0.08
C LYS A 47 -9.93 3.59 1.24
N SER A 48 -10.69 3.50 2.33
CA SER A 48 -10.17 3.53 3.71
C SER A 48 -11.02 2.61 4.57
N GLU A 49 -10.43 1.53 5.07
CA GLU A 49 -11.15 0.51 5.83
C GLU A 49 -10.28 -0.11 6.93
N LYS A 50 -10.94 -0.63 7.96
CA LYS A 50 -10.31 -1.54 8.91
C LYS A 50 -10.26 -2.93 8.30
N VAL A 51 -9.16 -3.64 8.51
CA VAL A 51 -9.00 -5.05 8.10
C VAL A 51 -8.49 -5.87 9.28
N ASP A 52 -8.82 -7.15 9.29
CA ASP A 52 -8.33 -8.10 10.28
C ASP A 52 -6.94 -8.66 9.90
N GLY A 53 -6.35 -9.44 10.81
CA GLY A 53 -5.04 -10.07 10.62
C GLY A 53 -4.97 -10.93 9.35
N PRO A 54 -5.90 -11.89 9.12
CA PRO A 54 -5.92 -12.73 7.92
C PRO A 54 -5.99 -11.91 6.62
N THR A 55 -6.83 -10.88 6.57
CA THR A 55 -6.91 -9.99 5.41
C THR A 55 -5.63 -9.19 5.22
N MET A 56 -5.01 -8.70 6.30
CA MET A 56 -3.76 -7.94 6.21
C MET A 56 -2.59 -8.82 5.70
N ALA A 57 -2.46 -10.05 6.18
CA ALA A 57 -1.44 -10.98 5.70
C ALA A 57 -1.57 -11.21 4.18
N GLN A 58 -2.80 -11.42 3.69
CA GLN A 58 -3.06 -11.56 2.25
C GLN A 58 -2.70 -10.29 1.46
N LEU A 59 -3.03 -9.10 1.98
CA LEU A 59 -2.72 -7.82 1.33
C LEU A 59 -1.20 -7.58 1.24
N LEU A 60 -0.43 -7.93 2.27
CA LEU A 60 1.03 -7.83 2.26
C LEU A 60 1.65 -8.75 1.21
N MET A 61 1.22 -10.01 1.16
CA MET A 61 1.71 -10.97 0.16
C MET A 61 1.36 -10.54 -1.27
N ALA A 62 0.19 -9.94 -1.48
CA ALA A 62 -0.20 -9.38 -2.79
C ALA A 62 0.68 -8.20 -3.22
N GLN A 63 1.38 -7.55 -2.29
CA GLN A 63 2.40 -6.53 -2.55
C GLN A 63 3.82 -7.10 -2.64
N ALA A 64 3.95 -8.43 -2.79
CA ALA A 64 5.22 -9.17 -2.75
C ALA A 64 6.04 -8.94 -1.46
N SER A 65 5.36 -8.63 -0.35
CA SER A 65 5.95 -8.55 0.99
C SER A 65 5.71 -9.85 1.77
N SER A 66 6.22 -9.90 3.01
CA SER A 66 5.95 -10.98 3.98
C SER A 66 4.93 -10.52 5.02
N ALA A 67 4.07 -11.44 5.48
CA ALA A 67 3.19 -11.19 6.62
C ALA A 67 3.97 -10.83 7.90
N GLU A 68 5.18 -11.37 8.05
CA GLU A 68 6.08 -11.12 9.18
C GLU A 68 6.50 -9.65 9.29
N PHE A 69 6.36 -8.86 8.22
CA PHE A 69 6.58 -7.42 8.26
C PHE A 69 5.74 -6.75 9.36
N PHE A 70 4.53 -7.26 9.62
CA PHE A 70 3.68 -6.85 10.73
C PHE A 70 3.65 -7.86 11.88
N GLN A 71 4.64 -8.74 12.00
CA GLN A 71 4.68 -9.82 12.99
C GLN A 71 3.43 -10.70 12.91
N LEU A 72 2.99 -10.98 11.68
CA LEU A 72 1.92 -11.94 11.41
C LEU A 72 2.49 -13.17 10.74
N THR A 73 1.92 -14.32 11.04
CA THR A 73 2.07 -15.52 10.21
C THR A 73 1.32 -15.37 8.90
N ASP A 74 1.56 -16.25 7.92
CA ASP A 74 0.91 -16.19 6.61
C ASP A 74 -0.63 -16.31 6.65
N ASP A 75 -1.18 -16.89 7.72
CA ASP A 75 -2.63 -16.99 7.97
C ASP A 75 -3.19 -15.78 8.76
N GLY A 76 -2.34 -14.83 9.17
CA GLY A 76 -2.72 -13.62 9.90
C GLY A 76 -2.95 -13.80 11.40
N SER A 77 -2.41 -14.87 11.99
CA SER A 77 -2.20 -14.96 13.44
C SER A 77 -0.99 -14.11 13.84
N ASP A 78 -0.89 -13.66 15.09
CA ASP A 78 0.34 -13.04 15.58
C ASP A 78 1.45 -14.09 15.65
N CYS A 79 2.67 -13.73 15.24
CA CYS A 79 3.85 -14.54 15.54
C CYS A 79 4.03 -14.54 17.07
N ASP A 80 4.34 -15.70 17.67
CA ASP A 80 4.56 -15.78 19.12
C ASP A 80 5.65 -14.77 19.54
N GLU A 81 5.32 -13.90 20.50
CA GLU A 81 6.30 -13.04 21.16
C GLU A 81 7.12 -13.94 22.11
N ASP A 82 8.41 -14.13 21.83
CA ASP A 82 9.36 -14.75 22.77
C ASP A 82 9.49 -13.93 24.08
#